data_AF-A0A9D6KC53-F1
#
_entry.id   AF-A0A9D6KC53-F1
#
_cell.length_a   1.000
_cell.length_b   1.000
_cell.length_c   1.000
_cell.angle_alpha   90.00
_cell.angle_beta   90.00
_cell.angle_gamma   90.00
#
_symmetry.space_group_name_H-M   'P 1'
#
loop_
_entity.id
_entity.type
_entity.pdbx_description
1 polymer ?
#
loop_
_entity_poly.entity_id
_entity_poly.type
_entity_poly.pdbx_seq_one_letter_code
_entity_poly.pdbx_strand_id
1 'polypeptide(L)' 'MSFESKSNGAPVALLRRRLNMTQEEFAHAIGVTVSTVNRWENGHIEPSRLARKAMQVLAAQASIPVDLAGGGNGLLHKDS' A
#
# COMPACT_ATOMS: atom_id res chain seq x y z
N MET A 1 19.83 -21.33 1.59
CA MET A 1 19.75 -20.13 0.75
C MET A 1 18.36 -19.54 0.93
N SER A 2 18.32 -18.28 1.38
CA SER A 2 17.19 -17.69 2.08
C SER A 2 15.89 -17.73 1.29
N PHE A 3 14.86 -18.28 1.93
CA PHE A 3 13.48 -18.22 1.49
C PHE A 3 13.04 -16.75 1.52
N GLU A 4 12.86 -16.13 0.36
CA GLU A 4 11.99 -14.95 0.26
C GLU A 4 10.57 -15.40 0.59
N SER A 5 10.26 -15.32 1.88
CA SER A 5 8.95 -15.56 2.43
C SER A 5 8.01 -14.52 1.82
N LYS A 6 7.14 -14.97 0.91
CA LYS A 6 5.93 -14.24 0.50
C LYS A 6 5.18 -13.87 1.77
N SER A 7 5.36 -12.64 2.22
CA SER A 7 4.63 -12.10 3.35
C SER A 7 3.20 -11.93 2.87
N ASN A 8 2.29 -12.77 3.33
CA ASN A 8 0.86 -12.75 2.99
C ASN A 8 0.11 -11.48 3.49
N GLY A 9 0.81 -10.38 3.75
CA GLY A 9 0.23 -9.09 4.08
C GLY A 9 0.11 -8.26 2.82
N ALA A 10 -0.97 -7.49 2.68
CA ALA A 10 -1.14 -6.56 1.55
C ALA A 10 0.14 -5.72 1.36
N PRO A 11 0.59 -5.45 0.12
CA PRO A 11 1.83 -4.70 -0.15
C PRO A 11 1.97 -3.39 0.63
N VAL A 12 0.85 -2.75 0.93
CA VAL A 12 0.74 -1.54 1.76
C VAL A 12 1.23 -1.78 3.20
N ALA A 13 0.78 -2.87 3.84
CA ALA A 13 1.18 -3.21 5.21
C ALA A 13 2.67 -3.52 5.31
N LEU A 14 3.22 -4.17 4.29
CA LEU A 14 4.65 -4.47 4.23
C LEU A 14 5.49 -3.19 4.12
N LEU A 15 5.12 -2.29 3.21
CA LEU A 15 5.81 -1.00 3.06
C LEU A 15 5.77 -0.21 4.37
N ARG A 16 4.59 -0.05 4.98
CA ARG A 16 4.43 0.69 6.23
C ARG A 16 5.30 0.12 7.35
N ARG A 17 5.30 -1.20 7.52
CA ARG A 17 6.13 -1.86 8.54
C ARG A 17 7.62 -1.69 8.29
N ARG A 18 8.07 -1.72 7.03
CA ARG A 18 9.47 -1.43 6.66
C ARG A 18 9.88 0.00 6.94
N LEU A 19 8.93 0.94 6.85
CA LEU A 19 9.12 2.35 7.25
C LEU A 19 9.03 2.57 8.76
N ASN A 20 8.72 1.53 9.55
CA ASN A 20 8.46 1.60 10.98
C ASN A 20 7.39 2.65 11.36
N MET A 21 6.32 2.74 10.56
CA MET A 21 5.23 3.71 10.75
C MET A 21 3.97 3.05 11.31
N THR A 22 3.24 3.80 12.13
CA THR A 22 1.83 3.55 12.46
C THR A 22 0.93 3.77 11.24
N GLN A 23 -0.32 3.29 11.29
CA GLN A 23 -1.27 3.55 10.19
C GLN A 23 -1.55 5.04 10.05
N GLU A 24 -1.55 5.78 11.16
CA GLU A 24 -1.66 7.24 11.27
C GLU A 24 -0.52 7.97 10.56
N GLU A 25 0.73 7.67 10.90
CA GLU A 25 1.90 8.31 10.28
C GLU A 25 1.95 8.00 8.78
N PHE A 26 1.66 6.76 8.40
CA PHE A 26 1.66 6.36 7.01
C PHE A 26 0.55 7.06 6.21
N ALA A 27 -0.66 7.14 6.77
CA ALA A 27 -1.79 7.85 6.17
C ALA A 27 -1.46 9.33 5.96
N HIS A 28 -0.88 9.97 6.97
CA HIS A 28 -0.43 11.36 6.91
C HIS A 28 0.65 11.55 5.83
N ALA A 29 1.64 10.66 5.76
CA ALA A 29 2.75 10.75 4.80
C ALA A 29 2.29 10.70 3.33
N ILE A 30 1.20 10.00 3.02
CA ILE A 30 0.67 9.87 1.65
C ILE A 30 -0.65 10.62 1.42
N GLY A 31 -1.10 11.42 2.39
CA GLY A 31 -2.26 12.31 2.27
C GLY A 31 -3.62 11.58 2.21
N VAL A 32 -3.78 10.50 2.97
CA VAL A 32 -5.06 9.77 3.08
C VAL A 32 -5.49 9.61 4.53
N THR A 33 -6.66 9.01 4.76
CA THR A 33 -7.14 8.71 6.11
C THR A 33 -6.65 7.35 6.61
N VAL A 34 -6.52 7.20 7.94
CA VAL A 34 -6.20 5.93 8.61
C VAL A 34 -7.15 4.81 8.18
N SER A 35 -8.46 5.11 8.11
CA SER A 35 -9.46 4.13 7.66
C SER A 35 -9.24 3.64 6.23
N THR A 36 -8.65 4.48 5.37
CA THR A 36 -8.30 4.09 4.00
C THR A 36 -7.10 3.13 3.99
N VAL A 37 -6.07 3.42 4.77
CA VAL A 37 -4.93 2.51 4.98
C VAL A 37 -5.41 1.18 5.55
N ASN A 38 -6.26 1.18 6.57
CA ASN A 38 -6.81 -0.04 7.16
C ASN A 38 -7.57 -0.90 6.13
N ARG A 39 -8.36 -0.29 5.24
CA ARG A 39 -9.06 -1.03 4.17
C ARG A 39 -8.08 -1.64 3.16
N TRP A 40 -7.00 -0.95 2.82
CA TRP A 40 -5.96 -1.49 1.94
C TRP A 40 -5.20 -2.64 2.59
N GLU A 41 -4.83 -2.49 3.87
CA GLU A 41 -4.07 -3.52 4.59
C GLU A 41 -4.84 -4.82 4.80
N ASN A 42 -6.17 -4.72 4.91
CA ASN A 42 -7.08 -5.86 5.01
C ASN A 42 -7.60 -6.34 3.64
N GLY A 43 -7.17 -5.74 2.52
CA GLY A 43 -7.58 -6.15 1.17
C GLY A 43 -9.05 -5.86 0.83
N HIS A 44 -9.73 -4.97 1.56
CA HIS A 44 -11.12 -4.61 1.28
C HIS A 44 -11.26 -3.78 0.00
N ILE A 45 -10.29 -2.91 -0.26
CA ILE A 45 -10.19 -2.11 -1.49
C ILE A 45 -8.73 -2.02 -1.89
N GLU A 46 -8.49 -1.72 -3.16
CA GLU A 46 -7.14 -1.49 -3.68
C GLU A 46 -6.74 -0.01 -3.63
N PRO A 47 -5.45 0.32 -3.42
CA PRO A 47 -4.97 1.69 -3.54
C PRO A 47 -5.14 2.21 -4.96
N SER A 48 -5.59 3.46 -5.09
CA SER A 48 -5.68 4.13 -6.40
C SER A 48 -4.29 4.31 -7.02
N ARG A 49 -4.23 4.58 -8.33
CA ARG A 49 -2.97 4.88 -9.02
C ARG A 49 -2.20 6.04 -8.37
N LEU A 50 -2.91 7.07 -7.88
CA LEU A 50 -2.31 8.19 -7.18
C LEU A 50 -1.70 7.76 -5.84
N ALA A 51 -2.42 6.96 -5.05
CA ALA A 51 -1.92 6.41 -3.79
C ALA A 51 -0.70 5.51 -4.01
N ARG A 52 -0.71 4.65 -5.03
CA ARG A 52 0.44 3.82 -5.42
C ARG A 52 1.66 4.68 -5.76
N LYS A 53 1.47 5.77 -6.51
CA LYS A 53 2.55 6.71 -6.82
C LYS A 53 3.10 7.40 -5.57
N ALA A 54 2.23 7.84 -4.66
CA ALA A 54 2.66 8.44 -3.39
C ALA A 54 3.47 7.46 -2.54
N MET A 55 3.02 6.20 -2.45
CA MET A 55 3.76 5.14 -1.76
C MET A 55 5.11 4.82 -2.42
N GLN A 56 5.20 4.84 -3.76
CA GLN A 56 6.47 4.66 -4.48
C GLN A 56 7.46 5.78 -4.16
N VAL A 57 7.00 7.04 -4.12
CA VAL A 57 7.82 8.19 -3.75
C VAL A 57 8.33 8.04 -2.31
N LEU A 58 7.45 7.69 -1.38
CA LEU A 58 7.80 7.48 0.03
C LEU A 58 8.81 6.33 0.19
N ALA A 59 8.63 5.23 -0.54
CA ALA A 59 9.55 4.09 -0.54
C ALA A 59 10.93 4.47 -1.09
N ALA A 60 10.97 5.25 -2.19
CA ALA A 60 12.20 5.72 -2.80
C ALA A 60 13.01 6.64 -1.86
N GLN A 61 12.34 7.53 -1.13
CA GLN A 61 12.99 8.39 -0.12
C GLN A 61 13.66 7.58 1.00
N ALA A 62 13.09 6.43 1.36
CA ALA A 62 13.63 5.53 2.36
C ALA A 62 14.58 4.46 1.80
N SER A 63 14.88 4.48 0.48
CA SER A 63 15.63 3.42 -0.22
C SER A 63 15.05 2.00 -0.01
N ILE A 64 13.73 1.90 0.16
CA ILE A 64 13.03 0.64 0.34
C ILE A 64 12.52 0.15 -1.03
N PRO A 65 12.91 -1.06 -1.48
CA PRO A 65 12.31 -1.64 -2.67
C PRO A 65 10.85 -2.01 -2.35
N VAL A 66 9.92 -1.51 -3.17
CA VAL A 66 8.49 -1.80 -3.03
C VAL A 66 7.95 -2.38 -4.33
N ASP A 67 7.27 -3.52 -4.21
CA ASP A 67 6.48 -4.10 -5.30
C ASP A 67 4.99 -3.83 -5.04
N LEU A 68 4.50 -2.72 -5.61
CA LEU A 68 3.08 -2.35 -5.58
C LEU A 68 2.35 -2.79 -6.87
N ALA A 69 2.95 -3.70 -7.66
CA ALA A 69 2.38 -4.20 -8.91
C ALA A 69 1.26 -5.23 -8.63
N GLY A 70 0.16 -4.76 -8.05
CA GLY A 70 -1.09 -5.52 -7.90
C GLY A 70 -2.26 -4.75 -8.52
N GLY A 71 -2.93 -5.35 -9.51
CA GLY A 71 -4.30 -4.99 -9.90
C GLY A 71 -4.46 -3.67 -10.66
N GLY A 72 -4.14 -3.69 -11.94
CA GLY A 72 -4.65 -2.73 -12.92
C GLY A 72 -5.36 -3.49 -14.04
N ASN A 73 -6.65 -3.82 -13.86
CA ASN A 73 -7.58 -3.95 -14.97
C ASN A 73 -9.03 -3.79 -14.51
N GLY A 74 -9.82 -2.99 -15.23
CA GLY A 74 -11.27 -3.08 -15.24
C GLY A 74 -12.04 -2.09 -14.36
N LEU A 75 -12.57 -1.06 -15.02
CA LEU A 75 -13.84 -0.42 -14.67
C LEU A 75 -14.90 -1.45 -14.25
N LEU A 76 -15.56 -1.22 -13.13
CA LEU A 76 -16.96 -1.63 -12.92
C LEU A 76 -17.61 -0.64 -11.97
N HIS A 77 -18.03 0.49 -12.55
CA HIS A 77 -19.32 1.02 -12.16
C HIS A 77 -20.35 -0.04 -12.51
N LYS A 78 -21.01 -0.60 -11.51
CA LYS A 78 -22.43 -0.86 -11.64
C LYS A 78 -23.09 -0.62 -10.30
N ASP A 79 -23.58 0.59 -10.21
CA ASP A 79 -24.61 1.01 -9.28
C ASP A 79 -25.75 -0.03 -9.34
N SER A 80 -26.30 -0.38 -8.18
CA SER A 80 -27.59 -1.06 -8.01
C SER A 80 -28.24 -0.50 -6.75
#